data_AF-A0A357N6T5-F1
#
_entry.id   AF-A0A357N6T5-F1
#
_cell.length_a   1.000
_cell.length_b   1.000
_cell.length_c   1.000
_cell.angle_alpha   90.00
_cell.angle_beta   90.00
_cell.angle_gamma   90.00
#
_symmetry.space_group_name_H-M   'P 1'
#
loop_
_entity.id
_entity.type
_entity.pdbx_description
1 polymer ?
#
loop_
_entity_poly.entity_id
_entity_poly.type
_entity_poly.pdbx_seq_one_letter_code
_entity_poly.pdbx_strand_id
1 'polypeptide(L)'
;MPTITTAADWKHQPLPERHLSLTLDFHLDAAESACVRRGLLPLEMEDKWFLYYEGNTLYMHRSWTGFCIAQVHFVPEGNGLHAVSAEINRDPEQYAGTDDAADIALIERMVRGMGASQRYLEQRQAGGHAWVTITPPKPP
;
A
#
# COMPACT_ATOMS: atom_id res chain seq x y z
N MET A 1 5.05 -7.55 17.60
CA MET A 1 5.00 -8.08 16.21
C MET A 1 4.25 -7.04 15.41
N PRO A 2 4.79 -6.50 14.30
CA PRO A 2 4.00 -5.62 13.45
C PRO A 2 2.84 -6.42 12.85
N THR A 3 1.64 -5.83 12.83
CA THR A 3 0.41 -6.46 12.34
C THR A 3 0.45 -6.55 10.81
N ILE A 4 0.09 -7.71 10.25
CA ILE A 4 -0.10 -7.89 8.81
C ILE A 4 -1.40 -7.19 8.41
N THR A 5 -1.33 -6.34 7.39
CA THR A 5 -2.51 -5.67 6.82
C THR A 5 -3.26 -6.64 5.91
N THR A 6 -4.57 -6.72 6.12
CA THR A 6 -5.52 -7.58 5.42
C THR A 6 -6.62 -6.75 4.78
N ALA A 7 -7.36 -7.34 3.84
CA ALA A 7 -8.47 -6.67 3.17
C ALA A 7 -9.56 -6.14 4.14
N ALA A 8 -9.69 -6.74 5.32
CA ALA A 8 -10.68 -6.35 6.33
C ALA A 8 -10.30 -5.08 7.11
N ASP A 9 -9.04 -4.64 7.05
CA ASP A 9 -8.55 -3.55 7.89
C ASP A 9 -8.92 -2.15 7.37
N TRP A 10 -9.31 -2.02 6.10
CA TRP A 10 -9.71 -0.75 5.52
C TRP A 10 -10.76 -0.88 4.42
N LYS A 11 -11.45 0.22 4.14
CA LYS A 11 -12.40 0.28 3.02
C LYS A 11 -11.67 0.12 1.69
N HIS A 12 -12.24 -0.69 0.82
CA HIS A 12 -11.72 -0.95 -0.51
C HIS A 12 -12.86 -1.35 -1.46
N GLN A 13 -12.60 -1.21 -2.75
CA GLN A 13 -13.48 -1.60 -3.84
C GLN A 13 -12.69 -2.48 -4.81
N PRO A 14 -13.34 -3.42 -5.52
CA PRO A 14 -12.64 -4.25 -6.50
C PRO A 14 -12.05 -3.39 -7.63
N LEU A 15 -11.10 -3.96 -8.37
CA LEU A 15 -10.63 -3.38 -9.63
C LEU A 15 -11.80 -3.31 -10.63
N PRO A 16 -12.02 -2.17 -11.32
CA PRO A 16 -13.13 -2.06 -12.27
C PRO A 16 -12.90 -2.92 -13.52
N GLU A 17 -13.97 -3.21 -14.26
CA GLU A 17 -13.89 -3.93 -15.55
C GLU A 17 -12.99 -3.21 -16.56
N ARG A 18 -12.98 -1.88 -16.53
CA ARG A 18 -12.08 -1.05 -17.35
C ARG A 18 -10.70 -0.98 -16.70
N HIS A 19 -9.90 -2.01 -16.96
CA HIS A 19 -8.50 -2.07 -16.58
C HIS A 19 -7.63 -2.52 -17.77
N LEU A 20 -6.32 -2.50 -17.58
CA LEU A 20 -5.36 -3.05 -18.53
C LEU A 20 -4.34 -3.90 -17.78
N SER A 21 -3.68 -4.82 -18.48
CA SER A 21 -2.57 -5.60 -17.92
C SER A 21 -1.23 -5.07 -18.42
N LEU A 22 -0.33 -4.75 -17.50
CA LEU A 22 1.06 -4.38 -17.77
C LEU A 22 2.00 -5.53 -17.42
N THR A 23 3.06 -5.66 -18.21
CA THR A 23 4.19 -6.54 -17.88
C THR A 23 5.11 -5.81 -16.92
N LEU A 24 5.52 -6.49 -15.86
CA LEU A 24 6.54 -6.03 -14.93
C LEU A 24 7.72 -6.99 -14.99
N ASP A 25 8.91 -6.48 -14.73
CA ASP A 25 10.10 -7.31 -14.62
C ASP A 25 11.09 -6.68 -13.64
N PHE A 26 10.81 -6.85 -12.35
CA PHE A 26 11.74 -6.43 -11.30
C PHE A 26 11.66 -7.37 -10.10
N HIS A 27 12.81 -7.50 -9.42
CA HIS A 27 12.95 -8.37 -8.26
C HIS A 27 13.04 -7.54 -6.98
N LEU A 28 12.46 -8.10 -5.93
CA LEU A 28 12.51 -7.59 -4.57
C LEU A 28 13.38 -8.53 -3.73
N ASP A 29 14.26 -7.94 -2.93
CA ASP A 29 15.04 -8.70 -1.97
C ASP A 29 14.17 -9.21 -0.80
N ALA A 30 14.77 -9.93 0.15
CA ALA A 30 14.05 -10.49 1.29
C ALA A 30 13.42 -9.42 2.19
N ALA A 31 14.06 -8.26 2.36
CA ALA A 31 13.57 -7.19 3.22
C ALA A 31 12.42 -6.42 2.55
N GLU A 32 12.57 -6.08 1.28
CA GLU A 32 11.51 -5.47 0.45
C GLU A 32 10.29 -6.40 0.39
N SER A 33 10.52 -7.69 0.15
CA SER A 33 9.44 -8.70 0.09
C SER A 33 8.73 -8.88 1.41
N ALA A 34 9.45 -8.83 2.53
CA ALA A 34 8.83 -8.85 3.86
C ALA A 34 7.94 -7.62 4.08
N CYS A 35 8.35 -6.44 3.61
CA CYS A 35 7.51 -5.24 3.66
C CYS A 35 6.25 -5.40 2.81
N VAL A 36 6.38 -5.87 1.56
CA VAL A 36 5.24 -6.13 0.66
C VAL A 36 4.23 -7.10 1.28
N ARG A 37 4.70 -8.25 1.79
CA ARG A 37 3.83 -9.25 2.44
C ARG A 37 3.12 -8.72 3.69
N ARG A 38 3.65 -7.68 4.32
CA ARG A 38 3.04 -7.03 5.48
C ARG A 38 1.94 -6.03 5.09
N GLY A 39 2.03 -5.43 3.90
CA GLY A 39 1.12 -4.38 3.45
C GLY A 39 1.34 -3.03 4.16
N LEU A 40 0.40 -2.10 3.94
CA LEU A 40 0.43 -0.74 4.46
C LEU A 40 -0.98 -0.33 4.89
N LEU A 41 -1.20 -0.24 6.19
CA LEU A 41 -2.44 0.25 6.78
C LEU A 41 -2.31 1.76 7.06
N PRO A 42 -3.11 2.63 6.41
CA PRO A 42 -3.12 4.06 6.74
C PRO A 42 -3.66 4.32 8.16
N LEU A 43 -3.26 5.45 8.76
CA LEU A 43 -3.84 5.91 10.04
C LEU A 43 -5.03 6.86 9.80
N GLU A 44 -4.97 7.64 8.73
CA GLU A 44 -5.99 8.62 8.34
C GLU A 44 -6.13 8.74 6.81
N MET A 45 -7.03 9.58 6.32
CA MET A 45 -7.31 9.70 4.88
C MET A 45 -6.17 10.40 4.11
N GLU A 46 -5.38 11.22 4.79
CA GLU A 46 -4.17 11.89 4.27
C GLU A 46 -3.06 10.88 3.95
N ASP A 47 -3.06 9.71 4.62
CA ASP A 47 -2.24 8.56 4.27
C ASP A 47 -2.85 7.90 3.02
N LYS A 48 -2.55 8.49 1.86
CA LYS A 48 -3.18 8.31 0.53
C LYS A 48 -3.40 6.88 0.04
N TRP A 49 -2.83 5.89 0.70
CA TRP A 49 -2.69 4.53 0.20
C TRP A 49 -3.01 3.49 1.26
N PHE A 50 -3.79 2.49 0.86
CA PHE A 50 -4.04 1.26 1.59
C PHE A 50 -3.56 0.08 0.74
N LEU A 51 -2.66 -0.72 1.29
CA LEU A 51 -2.07 -1.86 0.58
C LEU A 51 -2.19 -3.13 1.42
N TYR A 52 -2.60 -4.22 0.81
CA TYR A 52 -2.58 -5.54 1.45
C TYR A 52 -2.12 -6.59 0.45
N TYR A 53 -1.52 -7.66 0.97
CA TYR A 53 -0.97 -8.74 0.16
C TYR A 53 -1.72 -10.04 0.43
N GLU A 54 -2.26 -10.64 -0.62
CA GLU A 54 -3.02 -11.89 -0.55
C GLU A 54 -2.84 -12.69 -1.84
N GLY A 55 -2.69 -14.01 -1.75
CA GLY A 55 -2.64 -14.89 -2.92
C GLY A 55 -1.56 -14.51 -3.94
N ASN A 56 -0.38 -14.10 -3.47
CA ASN A 56 0.73 -13.58 -4.29
C ASN A 56 0.44 -12.30 -5.07
N THR A 57 -0.58 -11.56 -4.65
CA THR A 57 -0.97 -10.30 -5.26
C THR A 57 -0.94 -9.20 -4.21
N LEU A 58 -0.31 -8.07 -4.54
CA LEU A 58 -0.42 -6.85 -3.76
C LEU A 58 -1.54 -5.98 -4.33
N TYR A 59 -2.53 -5.70 -3.51
CA TYR A 59 -3.65 -4.85 -3.84
C TYR A 59 -3.34 -3.43 -3.41
N MET A 60 -3.39 -2.48 -4.34
CA MET A 60 -3.07 -1.07 -4.10
C MET A 60 -4.32 -0.20 -4.23
N HIS A 61 -4.78 0.37 -3.11
CA HIS A 61 -5.99 1.19 -3.05
C HIS A 61 -5.69 2.62 -2.61
N ARG A 62 -6.52 3.56 -3.06
CA ARG A 62 -6.58 4.89 -2.43
C ARG A 62 -7.35 4.81 -1.12
N SER A 63 -6.75 5.31 -0.03
CA SER A 63 -7.36 5.24 1.30
C SER A 63 -8.67 6.02 1.43
N TRP A 64 -8.82 7.13 0.69
CA TRP A 64 -9.97 8.02 0.82
C TRP A 64 -11.21 7.56 0.03
N THR A 65 -11.06 6.96 -1.16
CA THR A 65 -12.18 6.42 -1.96
C THR A 65 -12.33 4.91 -1.85
N GLY A 66 -11.26 4.19 -1.52
CA GLY A 66 -11.18 2.73 -1.60
C GLY A 66 -10.94 2.19 -3.02
N PHE A 67 -10.84 3.06 -4.04
CA PHE A 67 -10.63 2.61 -5.44
C PHE A 67 -9.34 1.82 -5.56
N CYS A 68 -9.43 0.63 -6.16
CA CYS A 68 -8.27 -0.17 -6.53
C CYS A 68 -7.59 0.49 -7.72
N ILE A 69 -6.32 0.86 -7.56
CA ILE A 69 -5.51 1.49 -8.61
C ILE A 69 -4.72 0.42 -9.35
N ALA A 70 -4.16 -0.55 -8.63
CA ALA A 70 -3.40 -1.63 -9.22
C ALA A 70 -3.51 -2.92 -8.39
N GLN A 71 -3.46 -4.05 -9.09
CA GLN A 71 -3.15 -5.36 -8.52
C GLN A 71 -1.81 -5.81 -9.08
N VAL A 72 -0.81 -6.02 -8.22
CA VAL A 72 0.55 -6.39 -8.65
C VAL A 72 0.78 -7.86 -8.34
N HIS A 73 1.06 -8.66 -9.37
CA HIS A 73 1.23 -10.09 -9.24
C HIS A 73 2.71 -10.46 -9.11
N PHE A 74 2.99 -11.35 -8.16
CA PHE A 74 4.34 -11.79 -7.86
C PHE A 74 4.50 -13.30 -8.00
N VAL A 75 5.72 -13.71 -8.37
CA VAL A 75 6.20 -15.09 -8.24
C VAL A 75 7.19 -15.14 -7.06
N PRO A 76 7.04 -16.07 -6.11
CA PRO A 76 8.02 -16.25 -5.04
C PRO A 76 9.36 -16.77 -5.58
N GLU A 77 10.46 -16.14 -5.17
CA GLU A 77 11.82 -16.54 -5.53
C GLU A 77 12.69 -16.63 -4.27
N GLY A 78 12.79 -17.83 -3.69
CA GLY A 78 13.41 -18.02 -2.38
C GLY A 78 12.71 -17.16 -1.32
N ASN A 79 13.46 -16.23 -0.70
CA ASN A 79 12.90 -15.27 0.27
C ASN A 79 12.37 -13.98 -0.38
N GLY A 80 12.68 -13.77 -1.65
CA GLY A 80 12.29 -12.61 -2.44
C GLY A 80 10.92 -12.75 -3.11
N LEU A 81 10.62 -11.80 -3.98
CA LEU A 81 9.45 -11.76 -4.87
C LEU A 81 9.89 -11.18 -6.22
N HIS A 82 9.43 -11.79 -7.31
CA HIS A 82 9.56 -11.27 -8.67
C HIS A 82 8.21 -10.70 -9.11
N ALA A 83 8.14 -9.40 -9.41
CA ALA A 83 6.95 -8.80 -9.98
C ALA A 83 6.88 -9.11 -11.47
N VAL A 84 5.83 -9.80 -11.90
CA VAL A 84 5.70 -10.31 -13.28
C VAL A 84 4.66 -9.55 -14.10
N SER A 85 3.63 -9.03 -13.45
CA SER A 85 2.56 -8.28 -14.11
C SER A 85 1.77 -7.44 -13.12
N ALA A 86 0.99 -6.51 -13.64
CA ALA A 86 -0.02 -5.80 -12.87
C ALA A 86 -1.26 -5.51 -13.69
N GLU A 87 -2.42 -5.56 -13.05
CA GLU A 87 -3.67 -5.04 -13.59
C GLU A 87 -3.88 -3.62 -13.09
N ILE A 88 -4.03 -2.64 -14.00
CA ILE A 88 -4.13 -1.22 -13.67
C ILE A 88 -5.50 -0.68 -14.02
N ASN A 89 -6.08 0.08 -13.10
CA ASN A 89 -7.33 0.80 -13.30
C ASN A 89 -7.21 1.76 -14.50
N ARG A 90 -8.21 1.76 -15.39
CA ARG A 90 -8.33 2.68 -16.52
C ARG A 90 -9.72 3.32 -16.60
N ASP A 91 -10.48 3.24 -15.53
CA ASP A 91 -11.73 3.98 -15.36
C ASP A 91 -11.41 5.45 -15.04
N PRO A 92 -11.68 6.40 -15.96
CA PRO A 92 -11.35 7.81 -15.76
C PRO A 92 -12.13 8.48 -14.62
N GLU A 93 -13.24 7.89 -14.15
CA GLU A 93 -13.97 8.38 -12.97
C GLU A 93 -13.24 8.03 -11.66
N GLN A 94 -12.39 6.99 -11.68
CA GLN A 94 -11.67 6.51 -10.51
C GLN A 94 -10.19 6.86 -10.54
N TYR A 95 -9.57 6.81 -11.72
CA TYR A 95 -8.14 7.00 -11.90
C TYR A 95 -7.81 7.72 -13.22
N ALA A 96 -7.15 8.87 -13.10
CA ALA A 96 -6.75 9.69 -14.25
C ALA A 96 -5.44 9.23 -14.92
N GLY A 97 -4.76 8.22 -14.37
CA GLY A 97 -3.51 7.70 -14.95
C GLY A 97 -3.78 6.97 -16.26
N THR A 98 -3.06 7.37 -17.31
CA THR A 98 -3.17 6.81 -18.66
C THR A 98 -1.82 6.43 -19.27
N ASP A 99 -0.73 6.67 -18.54
CA ASP A 99 0.63 6.40 -18.99
C ASP A 99 1.17 5.16 -18.29
N ASP A 100 1.37 4.12 -19.08
CA ASP A 100 1.82 2.80 -18.63
C ASP A 100 3.20 2.86 -17.96
N ALA A 101 4.13 3.65 -18.48
CA ALA A 101 5.47 3.76 -17.91
C ALA A 101 5.45 4.50 -16.56
N ALA A 102 4.58 5.52 -16.44
CA ALA A 102 4.37 6.21 -15.19
C ALA A 102 3.77 5.30 -14.11
N ASP A 103 2.86 4.40 -14.49
CA ASP A 103 2.23 3.44 -13.58
C ASP A 103 3.21 2.36 -13.12
N ILE A 104 4.04 1.84 -14.02
CA ILE A 104 5.13 0.91 -13.67
C ILE A 104 6.08 1.56 -12.66
N ALA A 105 6.53 2.79 -12.95
CA ALA A 105 7.41 3.53 -12.06
C ALA A 105 6.75 3.84 -10.70
N LEU A 106 5.44 4.11 -10.68
CA LEU A 106 4.68 4.30 -9.44
C LEU A 106 4.66 3.02 -8.61
N ILE A 107 4.33 1.88 -9.23
CA ILE A 107 4.29 0.56 -8.57
C ILE A 107 5.65 0.26 -7.96
N GLU A 108 6.71 0.31 -8.77
CA GLU A 108 8.07 -0.03 -8.31
C GLU A 108 8.50 0.87 -7.14
N ARG A 109 8.29 2.18 -7.25
CA ARG A 109 8.60 3.12 -6.17
C ARG A 109 7.82 2.83 -4.89
N MET A 110 6.54 2.47 -5.01
CA MET A 110 5.69 2.14 -3.86
C MET A 110 6.15 0.88 -3.14
N VAL A 111 6.47 -0.19 -3.88
CA VAL A 111 6.92 -1.46 -3.28
C VAL A 111 8.31 -1.34 -2.65
N ARG A 112 9.26 -0.70 -3.33
CA ARG A 112 10.62 -0.47 -2.79
C ARG A 112 10.62 0.51 -1.61
N GLY A 113 9.75 1.53 -1.66
CA GLY A 113 9.59 2.52 -0.60
C GLY A 113 8.76 2.06 0.60
N MET A 114 8.14 0.88 0.53
CA MET A 114 7.13 0.46 1.50
C MET A 114 7.65 0.42 2.94
N GLY A 115 8.87 -0.06 3.15
CA GLY A 115 9.48 -0.10 4.48
C GLY A 115 9.65 1.29 5.11
N ALA A 116 9.94 2.32 4.32
CA ALA A 116 10.03 3.70 4.81
C ALA A 116 8.65 4.24 5.20
N SER A 117 7.62 3.99 4.39
CA SER A 117 6.23 4.39 4.69
C SER A 117 5.71 3.71 5.95
N GLN A 118 5.97 2.40 6.09
CA GLN A 118 5.63 1.63 7.28
C GLN A 118 6.25 2.22 8.55
N ARG A 119 7.56 2.51 8.52
CA ARG A 119 8.27 3.12 9.66
C ARG A 119 7.75 4.52 10.00
N TYR A 120 7.36 5.29 8.99
CA TYR A 120 6.78 6.62 9.19
C TYR A 120 5.44 6.53 9.92
N LEU A 121 4.55 5.63 9.48
CA LEU A 121 3.24 5.44 10.13
C LEU A 121 3.39 4.91 11.56
N GLU A 122 4.29 3.96 11.79
CA GLU A 122 4.58 3.45 13.14
C GLU A 122 5.04 4.57 14.09
N GLN A 123 5.93 5.46 13.63
CA GLN A 123 6.40 6.60 14.41
C GLN A 123 5.26 7.59 14.71
N ARG A 124 4.39 7.86 13.74
CA ARG A 124 3.22 8.71 13.93
C ARG A 124 2.23 8.11 14.93
N GLN A 125 1.97 6.82 14.84
CA GLN A 125 1.06 6.13 15.76
C GLN A 125 1.61 6.12 17.18
N ALA A 126 2.93 5.93 17.36
CA ALA A 126 3.58 6.02 18.66
C ALA A 126 3.56 7.46 19.22
N GLY A 127 3.81 8.46 18.37
CA GLY A 127 3.81 9.87 18.75
C GLY A 127 2.42 10.47 19.02
N GLY A 128 1.37 9.96 18.35
CA GLY A 128 -0.01 10.42 18.53
C GLY A 128 -0.58 10.10 19.91
N HIS A 129 -0.09 9.06 20.58
CA HIS A 129 -0.47 8.74 21.96
C HIS A 129 0.19 9.62 23.03
N ALA A 130 1.18 10.45 22.66
CA ALA A 130 1.94 11.26 23.61
C ALA A 130 1.22 12.56 24.09
N TRP A 131 0.07 12.92 23.49
CA TRP A 131 -0.67 14.15 23.85
C TRP A 131 -1.77 13.95 24.89
N VAL A 132 -2.05 12.73 25.34
CA VAL A 132 -3.10 12.44 26.33
C VAL A 132 -2.51 12.26 27.74
N THR A 133 -1.75 13.25 28.24
CA THR A 133 -1.60 13.49 29.70
C THR A 133 -0.97 14.86 29.97
N ILE A 134 -1.69 15.93 29.67
CA ILE A 134 -1.47 17.21 30.35
C ILE A 134 -2.71 17.45 31.20
N THR A 135 -2.70 16.93 32.42
CA THR A 135 -3.67 17.34 33.44
C THR A 135 -3.40 18.81 33.74
N PRO A 136 -4.33 19.74 33.48
CA PRO A 136 -4.12 21.14 33.85
C PRO A 136 -4.00 21.23 35.39
N PRO A 137 -3.10 22.05 35.93
CA PRO A 137 -3.01 22.23 37.37
C PRO A 137 -4.32 22.83 37.90
N LYS A 138 -4.80 22.30 39.02
CA LYS A 138 -5.99 22.79 39.72
C LYS A 138 -5.72 24.25 40.17
N PRO A 139 -6.60 25.22 39.85
CA PRO A 139 -6.44 26.58 40.33
C PRO A 139 -6.58 26.65 41.88
N PRO A 140 -5.96 27.68 42.52
CA PRO A 140 -5.86 27.79 43.97
C PRO A 140 -7.21 27.89 44.69
#